data_AF-C3Z2D5-F1
#
_entry.id   AF-C3Z2D5-F1
#
_cell.length_a   1.000
_cell.length_b   1.000
_cell.length_c   1.000
_cell.angle_alpha   90.00
_cell.angle_beta   90.00
_cell.angle_gamma   90.00
#
_symmetry.space_group_name_H-M   'P 1'
#
loop_
_entity.id
_entity.type
_entity.pdbx_description
1 polymer ?
#
loop_
_entity_poly.entity_id
_entity_poly.type
_entity_poly.pdbx_seq_one_letter_code
_entity_poly.pdbx_strand_id
1 'polypeptide(L)'
;MAGRKGKENDPWIRWFDVSDPQMHEKGYTIYKVTLKRIRSRSGPEPGPESVVVWRRYNDFKKLHKALSARYKHLARSEPFPAFAKSKIFGRFDEAVVEERRQSALELLEFVGKIPYLASSSILQTFFEVRHSVRFLCQKIVKWFT
;
A
#
# COMPACT_ATOMS: atom_id res chain seq x y z
N MET A 1 -33.60 -7.76 -16.52
CA MET A 1 -32.17 -8.09 -16.74
C MET A 1 -31.38 -6.80 -16.77
N ALA A 2 -30.72 -6.42 -15.68
CA ALA A 2 -30.02 -5.15 -15.57
C ALA A 2 -28.60 -5.24 -16.18
N GLY A 3 -28.28 -4.27 -17.03
CA GLY A 3 -27.12 -4.28 -17.92
C GLY A 3 -25.77 -4.45 -17.24
N ARG A 4 -24.85 -5.11 -17.96
CA ARG A 4 -23.41 -5.14 -17.69
C ARG A 4 -22.90 -3.71 -17.51
N LYS A 5 -22.53 -3.33 -16.29
CA LYS A 5 -21.71 -2.13 -16.06
C LYS A 5 -20.37 -2.34 -16.78
N GLY A 6 -20.04 -1.38 -17.64
CA GLY A 6 -18.90 -1.42 -18.54
C GLY A 6 -17.56 -1.63 -17.84
N LYS A 7 -16.59 -2.14 -18.61
CA LYS A 7 -15.18 -2.22 -18.24
C LYS A 7 -14.72 -0.85 -17.72
N GLU A 8 -14.51 -0.76 -16.41
CA GLU A 8 -13.79 0.35 -15.77
C GLU A 8 -12.32 0.27 -16.24
N ASN A 9 -12.01 0.91 -17.37
CA ASN A 9 -10.64 1.02 -17.86
C ASN A 9 -9.94 2.09 -17.01
N ASP A 10 -9.49 1.70 -15.84
CA ASP A 10 -8.60 2.51 -15.00
C ASP A 10 -7.30 2.83 -15.78
N PRO A 11 -7.05 4.10 -16.13
CA PRO A 11 -5.91 4.48 -16.97
C PRO A 11 -4.59 4.50 -16.19
N TRP A 12 -4.57 4.13 -14.92
CA TRP A 12 -3.40 4.22 -14.08
C TRP A 12 -2.60 2.91 -14.06
N ILE A 13 -1.33 3.00 -14.44
CA ILE A 13 -0.33 1.97 -14.16
C ILE A 13 0.26 2.27 -12.79
N ARG A 14 0.38 1.25 -11.92
CA ARG A 14 0.84 1.41 -10.54
C ARG A 14 1.97 0.44 -10.22
N TRP A 15 2.93 0.91 -9.44
CA TRP A 15 3.98 0.11 -8.84
C TRP A 15 4.01 0.37 -7.34
N PHE A 16 4.27 -0.69 -6.58
CA PHE A 16 4.34 -0.64 -5.13
C PHE A 16 5.71 -1.08 -4.66
N ASP A 17 6.16 -0.49 -3.56
CA ASP A 17 7.32 -0.95 -2.82
C ASP A 17 7.01 -0.87 -1.33
N VAL A 18 7.47 -1.88 -0.58
CA VAL A 18 7.42 -1.93 0.88
C VAL A 18 8.82 -2.26 1.36
N SER A 19 9.48 -1.27 1.97
CA SER A 19 10.92 -1.31 2.28
C SER A 19 11.23 -0.61 3.60
N ASP A 20 12.52 -0.55 3.93
CA ASP A 20 13.06 0.22 5.07
C ASP A 20 12.31 -0.03 6.39
N PRO A 21 12.33 -1.28 6.91
CA PRO A 21 11.70 -1.58 8.19
C PRO A 21 12.45 -0.84 9.31
N GLN A 22 11.75 0.02 10.05
CA GLN A 22 12.31 0.81 11.14
C GLN A 22 11.55 0.57 12.45
N MET A 23 12.30 0.53 13.55
CA MET A 23 11.72 0.50 14.89
C MET A 23 11.27 1.91 15.28
N HIS A 24 9.96 2.10 15.46
CA HIS A 24 9.40 3.34 15.99
C HIS A 24 9.65 3.44 17.49
N GLU A 25 9.83 4.67 17.99
CA GLU A 25 10.00 5.00 19.42
C GLU A 25 8.92 4.42 20.35
N LYS A 26 7.75 4.06 19.81
CA LYS A 26 6.61 3.50 20.55
C LYS A 26 6.61 1.97 20.56
N GLY A 27 7.72 1.34 20.17
CA GLY A 27 7.91 -0.11 20.25
C GLY A 27 7.13 -0.91 19.19
N TYR A 28 7.08 -0.42 17.95
CA TYR A 28 6.53 -1.15 16.81
C TYR A 28 7.33 -0.90 15.53
N THR A 29 7.31 -1.86 14.61
CA THR A 29 7.94 -1.71 13.29
C THR A 29 7.02 -0.93 12.34
N ILE A 30 7.59 0.09 11.69
CA ILE A 30 7.02 0.80 10.55
C ILE A 30 7.78 0.44 9.27
N TYR A 31 7.09 0.51 8.15
CA TYR A 31 7.62 0.23 6.82
C TYR A 31 7.40 1.45 5.96
N LYS A 32 8.37 1.77 5.11
CA LYS A 32 8.22 2.74 4.03
C LYS A 32 7.40 2.11 2.92
N VAL A 33 6.30 2.74 2.56
CA VAL A 33 5.41 2.28 1.50
C VAL A 33 5.41 3.32 0.39
N THR A 34 5.81 2.91 -0.81
CA THR A 34 5.85 3.76 -1.99
C THR A 34 4.78 3.30 -2.97
N LEU A 35 3.93 4.23 -3.42
CA LEU A 35 3.06 4.06 -4.58
C LEU A 35 3.59 4.98 -5.68
N LYS A 36 4.06 4.39 -6.78
CA LYS A 36 4.34 5.12 -8.02
C LYS A 36 3.20 4.87 -8.99
N ARG A 37 2.69 5.91 -9.65
CA ARG A 37 1.64 5.77 -10.66
C ARG A 37 1.86 6.68 -11.87
N ILE A 38 1.51 6.17 -13.04
CA ILE A 38 1.57 6.88 -14.31
C ILE A 38 0.24 6.73 -15.02
N ARG A 39 -0.26 7.82 -15.61
CA ARG A 39 -1.47 7.79 -16.42
C ARG A 39 -1.10 7.35 -17.84
N SER A 40 -1.75 6.29 -18.34
CA SER A 40 -1.47 5.71 -19.66
C SER A 40 -1.87 6.60 -20.84
N ARG A 41 -2.84 7.49 -20.63
CA ARG A 41 -3.25 8.52 -21.59
C ARG A 41 -2.92 9.90 -21.04
N SER A 42 -1.68 10.31 -21.20
CA SER A 42 -1.22 11.66 -20.96
C SER A 42 -0.95 12.34 -22.30
N GLY A 43 -1.47 13.56 -22.50
CA GLY A 43 -0.94 14.53 -23.47
C GLY A 43 0.45 15.03 -23.03
N PRO A 44 0.87 16.27 -23.31
CA PRO A 44 2.25 16.75 -23.08
C PRO A 44 2.60 17.00 -21.58
N GLU A 45 2.52 15.93 -20.79
CA GLU A 45 3.17 15.62 -19.50
C GLU A 45 2.58 16.20 -18.20
N PRO A 46 1.85 15.36 -17.45
CA PRO A 46 2.18 15.14 -16.05
C PRO A 46 2.96 13.83 -15.92
N GLY A 47 4.22 13.94 -15.50
CA GLY A 47 5.13 12.81 -15.28
C GLY A 47 4.69 11.87 -14.14
N PRO A 48 5.52 10.89 -13.77
CA PRO A 48 5.17 9.90 -12.73
C PRO A 48 4.87 10.56 -11.38
N GLU A 49 3.74 10.21 -10.80
CA GLU A 49 3.37 10.60 -9.44
C GLU A 49 3.91 9.56 -8.45
N SER A 50 4.53 10.02 -7.36
CA SER A 50 5.03 9.16 -6.28
C SER A 50 4.48 9.62 -4.95
N VAL A 51 3.85 8.70 -4.22
CA VAL A 51 3.35 8.90 -2.85
C VAL A 51 4.14 7.98 -1.93
N VAL A 52 4.66 8.53 -0.84
CA VAL A 52 5.39 7.77 0.18
C VAL A 52 4.70 7.95 1.52
N VAL A 53 4.39 6.84 2.19
CA VAL A 53 3.82 6.83 3.54
C VAL A 53 4.56 5.84 4.42
N TRP A 54 4.49 6.05 5.74
CA TRP A 54 5.00 5.12 6.74
C TRP A 54 3.83 4.42 7.43
N ARG A 55 3.86 3.09 7.45
CA ARG A 55 2.75 2.27 7.96
C ARG A 55 3.26 1.13 8.82
N ARG A 56 2.54 0.81 9.89
CA ARG A 56 2.82 -0.38 10.72
C ARG A 56 2.03 -1.58 10.24
N TYR A 57 2.44 -2.78 10.64
CA TYR A 57 1.76 -4.04 10.32
C TYR A 57 0.23 -4.01 10.56
N ASN A 58 -0.23 -3.39 11.66
CA ASN A 58 -1.68 -3.32 11.94
C ASN A 58 -2.45 -2.42 10.96
N ASP A 59 -1.81 -1.45 10.31
CA ASP A 59 -2.47 -0.64 9.28
C ASP A 59 -2.75 -1.50 8.05
N PHE A 60 -1.77 -2.32 7.64
CA PHE A 60 -1.96 -3.29 6.58
C PHE A 60 -3.01 -4.35 6.92
N LYS A 61 -3.07 -4.82 8.18
CA LYS A 61 -4.17 -5.72 8.60
C LYS A 61 -5.55 -5.10 8.41
N LYS A 62 -5.70 -3.82 8.76
CA LYS A 62 -6.97 -3.09 8.59
C LYS A 62 -7.30 -2.93 7.10
N LEU A 63 -6.30 -2.57 6.29
CA LEU A 63 -6.41 -2.48 4.83
C LEU A 63 -6.85 -3.83 4.23
N HIS A 64 -6.16 -4.91 4.57
CA HIS A 64 -6.44 -6.27 4.12
C HIS A 64 -7.88 -6.68 4.42
N LYS A 65 -8.33 -6.50 5.67
CA LYS A 65 -9.71 -6.84 6.07
C LYS A 65 -10.74 -6.05 5.26
N ALA A 66 -10.53 -4.75 5.10
CA ALA A 66 -11.46 -3.87 4.38
C ALA A 66 -11.53 -4.21 2.88
N LEU A 67 -10.38 -4.42 2.23
CA LEU A 67 -10.33 -4.79 0.82
C LEU A 67 -10.81 -6.21 0.56
N SER A 68 -10.51 -7.16 1.44
CA SER A 68 -11.03 -8.53 1.36
C SER A 68 -12.55 -8.56 1.41
N ALA A 69 -13.16 -7.81 2.34
CA ALA A 69 -14.61 -7.68 2.42
C ALA A 69 -15.18 -7.11 1.10
N ARG A 70 -14.55 -6.06 0.54
CA ARG A 70 -14.95 -5.48 -0.74
C ARG A 70 -14.78 -6.47 -1.90
N TYR A 71 -13.69 -7.25 -1.91
CA TYR A 71 -13.35 -8.23 -2.94
C TYR A 71 -14.37 -9.37 -3.04
N LYS A 72 -14.91 -9.83 -1.91
CA LYS A 72 -15.93 -10.90 -1.87
C LYS A 72 -17.15 -10.61 -2.74
N HIS A 73 -17.48 -9.34 -2.95
CA HIS A 73 -18.61 -8.93 -3.81
C HIS A 73 -18.33 -9.05 -5.33
N LEU A 74 -17.09 -9.31 -5.75
CA LEU A 74 -16.71 -9.39 -7.16
C LEU A 74 -16.87 -10.79 -7.77
N ALA A 75 -17.20 -11.82 -6.97
CA ALA A 75 -17.39 -13.21 -7.42
C ALA A 75 -16.29 -13.72 -8.39
N ARG A 76 -15.02 -13.45 -8.06
CA ARG A 76 -13.86 -13.85 -8.87
C ARG A 76 -13.32 -15.21 -8.42
N SER A 77 -12.73 -15.96 -9.35
CA SER A 77 -12.13 -17.27 -9.09
C SER A 77 -10.79 -17.19 -8.35
N GLU A 78 -10.04 -16.11 -8.53
CA GLU A 78 -8.74 -15.92 -7.86
C GLU A 78 -8.99 -15.60 -6.38
N PRO A 79 -8.38 -16.31 -5.42
CA PRO A 79 -8.54 -16.00 -4.01
C PRO A 79 -7.89 -14.67 -3.66
N PHE A 80 -8.43 -13.97 -2.67
CA PHE A 80 -7.75 -12.81 -2.11
C PHE A 80 -6.46 -13.28 -1.39
N PRO A 81 -5.33 -12.55 -1.52
CA PRO A 81 -4.05 -13.00 -0.95
C PRO A 81 -4.18 -13.21 0.56
N ALA A 82 -3.55 -14.29 1.04
CA ALA A 82 -3.38 -14.50 2.48
C ALA A 82 -2.52 -13.37 3.07
N PHE A 83 -2.55 -13.22 4.39
CA PHE A 83 -1.77 -12.20 5.08
C PHE A 83 -1.09 -12.77 6.30
N ALA A 84 0.17 -12.39 6.53
CA ALA A 84 0.96 -12.80 7.68
C ALA A 84 0.13 -12.71 8.98
N LYS A 85 0.14 -13.80 9.76
CA LYS A 85 -0.59 -13.88 11.02
C LYS A 85 0.07 -12.99 12.08
N SER A 86 -0.73 -12.56 13.05
CA SER A 86 -0.21 -11.78 14.16
C SER A 86 0.60 -12.67 15.09
N LYS A 87 1.84 -12.30 15.34
CA LYS A 87 2.76 -12.96 16.28
C LYS A 87 3.02 -11.99 17.43
N ILE A 88 2.78 -12.45 18.66
CA ILE A 88 2.98 -11.66 19.89
C ILE A 88 4.42 -11.84 20.36
N PHE A 89 4.90 -13.08 20.42
CA PHE A 89 6.30 -13.43 20.66
C PHE A 89 7.10 -13.31 19.36
N GLY A 90 8.38 -12.93 19.47
CA GLY A 90 9.27 -12.79 18.30
C GLY A 90 8.82 -11.73 17.30
N ARG A 91 8.00 -10.76 17.72
CA ARG A 91 7.39 -9.78 16.78
C ARG A 91 8.39 -8.84 16.12
N PHE A 92 9.63 -8.82 16.61
CA PHE A 92 10.77 -8.05 16.11
C PHE A 92 11.82 -8.95 15.45
N ASP A 93 11.61 -10.27 15.42
CA ASP A 93 12.50 -11.19 14.74
C ASP A 93 12.52 -10.83 13.26
N GLU A 94 13.71 -10.82 12.66
CA GLU A 94 13.92 -10.41 11.28
C GLU A 94 13.04 -11.22 10.31
N ALA A 95 12.93 -12.53 10.51
CA ALA A 95 12.04 -13.40 9.74
C ALA A 95 10.56 -12.98 9.82
N VAL A 96 10.11 -12.49 10.98
CA VAL A 96 8.73 -12.02 11.17
C VAL A 96 8.52 -10.65 10.53
N VAL A 97 9.51 -9.78 10.59
CA VAL A 97 9.48 -8.47 9.92
C VAL A 97 9.44 -8.65 8.40
N GLU A 98 10.26 -9.55 7.86
CA GLU A 98 10.33 -9.82 6.42
C GLU A 98 9.06 -10.51 5.91
N GLU A 99 8.53 -11.51 6.63
CA GLU A 99 7.24 -12.15 6.30
C GLU A 99 6.10 -11.11 6.17
N ARG A 100 6.07 -10.14 7.09
CA ARG A 100 5.08 -9.06 7.08
C ARG A 100 5.29 -8.08 5.95
N ARG A 101 6.54 -7.71 5.65
CA ARG A 101 6.92 -6.84 4.53
C ARG A 101 6.47 -7.46 3.21
N GLN A 102 6.79 -8.73 2.99
CA GLN A 102 6.44 -9.47 1.78
C GLN A 102 4.92 -9.61 1.63
N SER A 103 4.20 -10.00 2.70
CA SER A 103 2.72 -10.05 2.68
C SER A 103 2.08 -8.70 2.34
N ALA A 104 2.68 -7.61 2.83
CA ALA A 104 2.20 -6.25 2.55
C ALA A 104 2.40 -5.87 1.08
N LEU A 105 3.55 -6.20 0.49
CA LEU A 105 3.83 -5.96 -0.93
C LEU A 105 2.88 -6.77 -1.82
N GLU A 106 2.75 -8.07 -1.57
CA GLU A 106 1.85 -8.96 -2.33
C GLU A 106 0.39 -8.49 -2.30
N LEU A 107 -0.08 -8.04 -1.14
CA LEU A 107 -1.41 -7.45 -0.99
C LEU A 107 -1.57 -6.22 -1.89
N LEU A 108 -0.61 -5.28 -1.88
CA LEU A 108 -0.68 -4.05 -2.65
C LEU A 108 -0.61 -4.31 -4.16
N GLU A 109 0.29 -5.20 -4.59
CA GLU A 109 0.40 -5.61 -5.99
C GLU A 109 -0.87 -6.30 -6.49
N PHE A 110 -1.45 -7.21 -5.70
CA PHE A 110 -2.73 -7.84 -6.04
C PHE A 110 -3.85 -6.81 -6.20
N VAL A 111 -3.97 -5.90 -5.23
CA VAL A 111 -4.98 -4.84 -5.23
C VAL A 111 -4.80 -3.90 -6.42
N GLY A 112 -3.55 -3.58 -6.77
CA GLY A 112 -3.20 -2.73 -7.91
C GLY A 112 -3.63 -3.28 -9.27
N LYS A 113 -3.72 -4.61 -9.42
CA LYS A 113 -4.17 -5.28 -10.64
C LYS A 113 -5.69 -5.20 -10.86
N ILE A 114 -6.45 -4.83 -9.83
CA ILE A 114 -7.92 -4.81 -9.86
C ILE A 114 -8.40 -3.35 -9.78
N PRO A 115 -8.80 -2.72 -10.91
CA PRO A 115 -9.28 -1.33 -10.97
C PRO A 115 -10.23 -0.94 -9.83
N TYR A 116 -11.26 -1.75 -9.60
CA TYR A 116 -12.28 -1.51 -8.57
C TYR A 116 -11.75 -1.45 -7.12
N LEU A 117 -10.62 -2.09 -6.83
CA LEU A 117 -9.95 -2.00 -5.54
C LEU A 117 -8.91 -0.87 -5.55
N ALA A 118 -8.15 -0.74 -6.64
CA ALA A 118 -7.11 0.27 -6.82
C ALA A 118 -7.64 1.71 -6.84
N SER A 119 -8.87 1.92 -7.33
CA SER A 119 -9.58 3.20 -7.35
C SER A 119 -10.41 3.46 -6.08
N SER A 120 -10.46 2.50 -5.15
CA SER A 120 -11.30 2.62 -3.96
C SER A 120 -10.79 3.65 -2.95
N SER A 121 -11.71 4.30 -2.24
CA SER A 121 -11.38 5.21 -1.12
C SER A 121 -10.60 4.50 -0.01
N ILE A 122 -10.78 3.19 0.17
CA ILE A 122 -10.06 2.38 1.15
C ILE A 122 -8.55 2.44 0.89
N LEU A 123 -8.13 2.28 -0.37
CA LEU A 123 -6.73 2.34 -0.75
C LEU A 123 -6.22 3.79 -0.73
N GLN A 124 -7.01 4.75 -1.22
CA GLN A 124 -6.65 6.17 -1.19
C GLN A 124 -6.37 6.65 0.24
N THR A 125 -7.25 6.32 1.19
CA THR A 125 -7.08 6.65 2.62
C THR A 125 -5.89 5.95 3.26
N PHE A 126 -5.50 4.77 2.78
CA PHE A 126 -4.27 4.13 3.22
C PHE A 126 -3.01 4.91 2.81
N PHE A 127 -3.05 5.62 1.67
CA PHE A 127 -1.95 6.47 1.18
C PHE A 127 -2.11 7.95 1.55
N GLU A 128 -3.18 8.34 2.24
CA GLU A 128 -3.31 9.69 2.81
C GLU A 128 -2.25 9.92 3.90
N VAL A 129 -1.58 11.07 3.83
CA VAL A 129 -0.67 11.54 4.89
C VAL A 129 -1.50 11.98 6.08
N ARG A 130 -1.90 11.03 6.92
CA ARG A 130 -2.43 11.32 8.24
C ARG A 130 -1.25 11.75 9.08
N HIS A 131 -1.22 13.02 9.53
CA HIS A 131 -0.16 13.63 10.35
C HIS A 131 0.51 12.64 11.31
N SER A 132 1.53 11.95 10.82
CA SER A 132 2.47 11.19 11.62
C SER A 132 3.59 12.18 11.87
N VAL A 133 3.42 12.90 12.97
CA VAL A 133 4.40 13.72 13.69
C VAL A 133 5.82 13.51 13.16
N ARG A 134 6.39 14.56 12.54
CA ARG A 134 7.82 14.78 12.31
C ARG A 134 8.67 13.50 12.20
N PHE A 135 8.49 12.71 11.16
CA PHE A 135 9.62 12.04 10.52
C PHE A 135 10.07 12.87 9.32
N LEU A 136 10.27 14.18 9.55
CA LEU A 136 11.27 14.90 8.79
C LEU A 136 12.58 14.29 9.23
N CYS A 137 13.18 13.49 8.36
CA CYS A 137 14.62 13.31 8.37
C CYS A 137 15.25 14.71 8.33
N GLN A 138 15.46 15.34 9.48
CA GLN A 138 16.50 16.35 9.62
C GLN A 138 17.81 15.61 9.56
N LYS A 139 18.26 15.37 8.33
CA LYS A 139 19.68 15.33 7.96
C LYS A 139 19.71 15.35 6.43
N ILE A 140 20.54 16.25 5.92
CA ILE A 140 20.81 16.57 4.50
C ILE A 140 19.90 17.67 3.94
N VAL A 141 20.26 18.94 4.19
CA VAL A 141 20.93 19.79 3.18
C VAL A 141 21.83 20.80 3.92
N LYS A 142 23.12 20.49 4.05
CA LYS A 142 24.18 21.48 4.20
C LYS A 142 25.26 21.07 3.20
N TRP A 143 25.11 21.46 1.94
CA TRP A 143 26.16 21.65 0.94
C TRP A 143 25.56 22.54 -0.17
N PHE A 144 26.35 23.48 -0.70
CA PHE A 144 26.02 24.72 -1.45
C PHE A 144 25.57 25.86 -0.53
N THR A 145 26.35 26.90 -0.25
CA THR A 145 27.49 27.51 -0.97
C THR A 145 28.48 28.07 0.06
#